data_AF-V7I1D9-F1
#
_entry.id   AF-V7I1D9-F1
#
_cell.length_a   1.000
_cell.length_b   1.000
_cell.length_c   1.000
_cell.angle_alpha   90.00
_cell.angle_beta   90.00
_cell.angle_gamma   90.00
#
_symmetry.space_group_name_H-M   'P 1'
#
loop_
_entity.id
_entity.type
_entity.pdbx_description
1 polymer ?
#
loop_
_entity_poly.entity_id
_entity_poly.type
_entity_poly.pdbx_seq_one_letter_code
_entity_poly.pdbx_strand_id
1 'polypeptide(L)'
;MKIKISKIILQRNVDITIDGINCTFENIKKVIDIFNIKHIILTIDSLSKSSSVFLVLNDLGLNYILSSNNSEIVEATVLVPSELIYLVLEEAIKEDPENLFISNLIDIEIWKDLFTESPQTLLESGYSDLTVIVSRDRQSIFLSFIKTRYNFNDVLNKIKEIYHNKGF
;
A
#
# COMPACT_ATOMS: atom_id res chain seq x y z
N MET A 1 8.73 22.08 -0.71
CA MET A 1 7.83 21.27 0.13
C MET A 1 8.65 20.61 1.23
N LYS A 2 8.22 20.69 2.49
CA LYS A 2 8.96 20.11 3.62
C LYS A 2 8.30 18.79 4.01
N ILE A 3 9.06 17.69 3.94
CA ILE A 3 8.57 16.38 4.38
C ILE A 3 8.37 16.43 5.90
N LYS A 4 7.21 15.96 6.37
CA LYS A 4 6.87 15.86 7.79
C LYS A 4 6.57 14.41 8.13
N ILE A 5 7.18 13.91 9.20
CA ILE A 5 6.92 12.57 9.72
C ILE A 5 6.18 12.72 11.05
N SER A 6 5.00 12.14 11.16
CA SER A 6 4.25 12.04 12.41
C SER A 6 3.99 10.58 12.76
N LYS A 7 3.67 10.30 14.03
CA LYS A 7 3.51 8.93 14.53
C LYS A 7 2.52 8.86 15.67
N ILE A 8 1.83 7.73 15.77
CA ILE A 8 0.97 7.36 16.88
C ILE A 8 1.34 5.94 17.29
N ILE A 9 1.65 5.75 18.57
CA ILE A 9 2.00 4.43 19.11
C ILE A 9 0.82 3.95 19.94
N LEU A 10 0.11 2.94 19.43
CA LEU A 10 -1.02 2.32 20.12
C LEU A 10 -0.54 1.07 20.88
N GLN A 11 -1.46 0.40 21.58
CA GLN A 11 -1.12 -0.79 22.36
C GLN A 11 -0.63 -1.95 21.49
N ARG A 12 -1.21 -2.15 20.30
CA ARG A 12 -0.89 -3.28 19.41
C ARG A 12 -0.14 -2.86 18.14
N ASN A 13 -0.55 -1.77 17.52
CA ASN A 13 -0.01 -1.25 16.27
C ASN A 13 0.71 0.10 16.46
N VAL A 14 1.45 0.51 15.44
CA VAL A 14 2.02 1.84 15.30
C VAL A 14 1.60 2.41 13.97
N ASP A 15 1.17 3.66 14.00
CA ASP A 15 0.86 4.43 12.81
C ASP A 15 1.98 5.45 12.56
N ILE A 16 2.43 5.58 11.32
CA ILE A 16 3.37 6.60 10.87
C ILE A 16 2.79 7.28 9.64
N THR A 17 2.79 8.61 9.62
CA THR A 17 2.41 9.39 8.44
C THR A 17 3.63 10.13 7.93
N ILE A 18 3.86 10.05 6.62
CA ILE A 18 4.89 10.78 5.88
C ILE A 18 4.15 11.74 4.96
N ASP A 19 4.09 13.01 5.33
CA ASP A 19 3.41 14.06 4.57
C ASP A 19 4.39 14.87 3.71
N GLY A 20 3.88 15.46 2.64
CA GLY A 20 4.64 16.33 1.75
C GLY A 20 5.65 15.56 0.92
N ILE A 21 5.28 14.35 0.50
CA ILE A 21 6.07 13.47 -0.36
C ILE A 21 5.37 13.28 -1.71
N ASN A 22 6.13 13.38 -2.81
CA ASN A 22 5.59 12.99 -4.10
C ASN A 22 5.44 11.46 -4.17
N CYS A 23 4.22 10.97 -4.35
CA CYS A 23 3.86 9.55 -4.37
C CYS A 23 4.27 8.83 -5.68
N THR A 24 5.52 9.03 -6.11
CA THR A 24 6.11 8.30 -7.23
C THR A 24 6.40 6.85 -6.86
N PHE A 25 6.43 5.96 -7.85
CA PHE A 25 6.85 4.56 -7.69
C PHE A 25 8.12 4.39 -6.83
N GLU A 26 9.19 5.13 -7.12
CA GLU A 26 10.46 5.04 -6.38
C GLU A 26 10.32 5.35 -4.88
N ASN A 27 9.47 6.31 -4.52
CA ASN A 27 9.26 6.69 -3.12
C ASN A 27 8.41 5.65 -2.38
N ILE A 28 7.37 5.14 -3.04
CA ILE A 28 6.51 4.09 -2.49
C ILE A 28 7.33 2.81 -2.31
N LYS A 29 8.12 2.43 -3.33
CA LYS A 29 9.04 1.29 -3.29
C LYS A 29 9.99 1.37 -2.10
N LYS A 30 10.67 2.51 -1.89
CA LYS A 30 11.58 2.68 -0.75
C LYS A 30 10.91 2.47 0.60
N VAL A 31 9.63 2.85 0.72
CA VAL A 31 8.87 2.63 1.96
C VAL A 31 8.49 1.17 2.11
N ILE A 32 8.05 0.52 1.03
CA ILE A 32 7.74 -0.91 1.02
C ILE A 32 8.99 -1.75 1.37
N ASP A 33 10.15 -1.41 0.83
CA ASP A 33 11.44 -2.10 1.05
C ASP A 33 11.90 -2.11 2.52
N ILE A 34 11.32 -1.25 3.38
CA ILE A 34 11.57 -1.28 4.83
C ILE A 34 11.06 -2.58 5.45
N PHE A 35 10.04 -3.17 4.84
CA PHE A 35 9.28 -4.31 5.32
C PHE A 35 9.55 -5.55 4.45
N ASN A 36 9.53 -6.72 5.07
CA ASN A 36 9.70 -7.99 4.38
C ASN A 36 8.35 -8.52 3.87
N ILE A 37 7.77 -7.81 2.89
CA ILE A 37 6.47 -8.11 2.33
C ILE A 37 6.55 -9.40 1.49
N LYS A 38 5.58 -10.30 1.66
CA LYS A 38 5.51 -11.58 0.91
C LYS A 38 4.39 -11.60 -0.10
N HIS A 39 3.18 -11.28 0.33
CA HIS A 39 2.00 -11.26 -0.52
C HIS A 39 1.17 -10.06 -0.10
N ILE A 40 0.65 -9.32 -1.08
CA ILE A 40 -0.18 -8.15 -0.77
C ILE A 40 -1.58 -8.33 -1.32
N ILE A 41 -2.55 -7.85 -0.56
CA ILE A 41 -3.76 -7.30 -1.17
C ILE A 41 -3.43 -5.87 -1.57
N LEU A 42 -3.53 -5.59 -2.85
CA LEU A 42 -3.42 -4.26 -3.43
C LEU A 42 -4.82 -3.81 -3.89
N THR A 43 -5.30 -2.72 -3.32
CA THR A 43 -6.48 -2.01 -3.82
C THR A 43 -6.04 -0.74 -4.53
N ILE A 44 -6.51 -0.55 -5.75
CA ILE A 44 -6.23 0.60 -6.61
C ILE A 44 -7.55 1.34 -6.79
N ASP A 45 -7.61 2.56 -6.26
CA ASP A 45 -8.80 3.40 -6.32
C ASP A 45 -8.79 4.27 -7.58
N SER A 46 -9.99 4.58 -8.08
CA SER A 46 -10.22 5.48 -9.21
C SER A 46 -9.61 5.06 -10.56
N LEU A 47 -9.68 3.77 -10.91
CA LEU A 47 -9.27 3.27 -12.24
C LEU A 47 -10.36 3.43 -13.30
N SER A 48 -9.97 3.78 -14.52
CA SER A 48 -10.84 3.62 -15.70
C SER A 48 -11.05 2.13 -16.00
N LYS A 49 -12.25 1.71 -16.42
CA LYS A 49 -12.50 0.34 -16.92
C LYS A 49 -11.61 -0.09 -18.10
N SER A 50 -11.06 0.86 -18.85
CA SER A 50 -10.13 0.60 -19.95
C SER A 50 -8.66 0.71 -19.53
N SER A 51 -8.37 0.75 -18.23
CA SER A 51 -7.02 0.89 -17.68
C SER A 51 -6.07 -0.22 -18.17
N SER A 52 -4.83 0.14 -18.46
CA SER A 52 -3.77 -0.82 -18.83
C SER A 52 -3.46 -1.81 -17.70
N VAL A 53 -3.75 -1.44 -16.44
CA VAL A 53 -3.59 -2.31 -15.27
C VAL A 53 -4.35 -3.61 -15.48
N PHE A 54 -5.57 -3.58 -16.03
CA PHE A 54 -6.34 -4.80 -16.25
C PHE A 54 -5.72 -5.72 -17.31
N LEU A 55 -5.06 -5.16 -18.33
CA LEU A 55 -4.32 -5.95 -19.29
C LEU A 55 -3.15 -6.67 -18.61
N VAL A 56 -2.39 -5.94 -17.79
CA VAL A 56 -1.25 -6.48 -17.04
C VAL A 56 -1.68 -7.56 -16.05
N LEU A 57 -2.76 -7.34 -15.30
CA LEU A 57 -3.28 -8.34 -14.36
C LEU A 57 -3.71 -9.62 -15.08
N ASN A 58 -4.36 -9.51 -16.24
CA ASN A 58 -4.78 -10.66 -17.04
C ASN A 58 -3.58 -11.40 -17.65
N ASP A 59 -2.59 -10.68 -18.20
CA ASP A 59 -1.37 -11.26 -18.77
C ASP A 59 -0.54 -12.02 -17.72
N LEU A 60 -0.56 -11.55 -16.47
CA LEU A 60 0.08 -12.19 -15.33
C LEU A 60 -0.77 -13.32 -14.70
N GLY A 61 -2.00 -13.53 -15.17
CA GLY A 61 -2.93 -14.52 -14.61
C GLY A 61 -3.40 -14.21 -13.19
N LEU A 62 -3.40 -12.93 -12.80
CA LEU A 62 -3.80 -12.49 -11.46
C LEU A 62 -5.32 -12.28 -11.39
N ASN A 63 -5.94 -12.88 -10.37
CA ASN A 63 -7.34 -12.68 -10.09
C ASN A 63 -7.55 -11.37 -9.33
N TYR A 64 -8.55 -10.58 -9.76
CA TYR A 64 -8.93 -9.35 -9.11
C TYR A 64 -10.46 -9.23 -9.00
N ILE A 65 -10.92 -8.43 -8.05
CA ILE A 65 -12.33 -8.04 -7.89
C ILE A 65 -12.46 -6.56 -8.22
N LEU A 66 -13.58 -6.21 -8.84
CA LEU A 66 -13.96 -4.83 -9.08
C LEU A 66 -15.09 -4.41 -8.14
N SER A 67 -14.88 -3.33 -7.41
CA SER A 67 -15.91 -2.56 -6.72
C SER A 67 -16.23 -1.33 -7.57
N SER A 68 -17.52 -1.03 -7.75
CA SER A 68 -17.97 0.02 -8.67
C SER A 68 -18.47 1.24 -7.90
N ASN A 69 -17.84 2.39 -8.11
CA ASN A 69 -18.36 3.68 -7.66
C ASN A 69 -19.33 4.30 -8.69
N ASN A 70 -19.17 3.98 -9.99
CA ASN A 70 -20.10 4.29 -11.08
C ASN A 70 -19.77 3.50 -12.37
N SER A 71 -20.39 3.82 -13.51
CA SER A 71 -20.26 3.06 -14.75
C SER A 71 -18.88 3.12 -15.42
N GLU A 72 -18.02 4.08 -15.10
CA GLU A 72 -16.75 4.34 -15.82
C GLU A 72 -15.51 4.23 -14.94
N ILE A 73 -15.64 4.56 -13.65
CA ILE A 73 -14.57 4.51 -12.66
C ILE A 73 -14.82 3.36 -11.69
N VAL A 74 -13.80 2.52 -11.51
CA VAL A 74 -13.83 1.34 -10.67
C VAL A 74 -12.67 1.35 -9.69
N GLU A 75 -12.87 0.69 -8.55
CA GLU A 75 -11.81 0.29 -7.65
C GLU A 75 -11.49 -1.19 -7.97
N ALA A 76 -10.21 -1.52 -7.98
CA ALA A 76 -9.74 -2.88 -8.26
C ALA A 76 -8.92 -3.40 -7.08
N THR A 77 -9.30 -4.55 -6.55
CA THR A 77 -8.54 -5.24 -5.50
C THR A 77 -7.96 -6.54 -6.04
N VAL A 78 -6.65 -6.72 -5.88
CA VAL A 78 -5.90 -7.85 -6.43
C VAL A 78 -4.95 -8.44 -5.39
N LEU A 79 -4.85 -9.78 -5.37
CA LEU A 79 -3.79 -10.47 -4.62
C LEU A 79 -2.53 -10.51 -5.50
N VAL A 80 -1.44 -9.91 -5.02
CA VAL A 80 -0.18 -9.83 -5.76
C VAL A 80 0.91 -10.62 -5.03
N PRO A 81 1.51 -11.65 -5.68
CA PRO A 81 2.69 -12.34 -5.18
C PRO A 81 3.92 -11.43 -5.09
N SER A 82 4.83 -11.71 -4.15
CA SER A 82 6.05 -10.93 -3.88
C SER A 82 6.82 -10.50 -5.12
N GLU A 83 7.00 -11.43 -6.04
CA GLU A 83 7.80 -11.31 -7.25
C GLU A 83 7.15 -10.41 -8.31
N LEU A 84 5.85 -10.12 -8.18
CA LEU A 84 5.09 -9.26 -9.08
C LEU A 84 4.73 -7.90 -8.48
N ILE A 85 4.97 -7.68 -7.17
CA ILE A 85 4.56 -6.46 -6.45
C ILE A 85 4.98 -5.20 -7.20
N TYR A 86 6.25 -5.07 -7.53
CA TYR A 86 6.77 -3.83 -8.14
C TYR A 86 6.29 -3.63 -9.57
N LEU A 87 6.11 -4.71 -10.34
CA LEU A 87 5.57 -4.64 -11.70
C LEU A 87 4.13 -4.11 -11.67
N VAL A 88 3.29 -4.68 -10.82
CA VAL A 88 1.89 -4.26 -10.69
C VAL A 88 1.78 -2.84 -10.12
N LEU A 89 2.59 -2.50 -9.12
CA LEU A 89 2.60 -1.15 -8.54
C LEU A 89 3.06 -0.07 -9.54
N GLU A 90 4.07 -0.35 -10.35
CA GLU A 90 4.55 0.60 -11.35
C GLU A 90 3.44 0.93 -12.36
N GLU A 91 2.73 -0.09 -12.85
CA GLU A 91 1.59 0.08 -13.76
C GLU A 91 0.42 0.80 -13.08
N ALA A 92 0.08 0.42 -11.84
CA ALA A 92 -0.95 1.11 -11.07
C ALA A 92 -0.67 2.60 -10.91
N ILE A 93 0.58 2.99 -10.67
CA ILE A 93 0.96 4.40 -10.46
C ILE A 93 0.88 5.22 -11.75
N LYS A 94 1.15 4.62 -12.92
CA LYS A 94 1.07 5.30 -14.23
C LYS A 94 -0.35 5.76 -14.55
N GLU A 95 -1.36 5.06 -14.03
CA GLU A 95 -2.77 5.37 -14.22
C GLU A 95 -3.26 6.54 -13.36
N ASP A 96 -2.40 7.14 -12.54
CA ASP A 96 -2.73 8.26 -11.65
C ASP A 96 -3.93 7.98 -10.72
N PRO A 97 -3.86 6.93 -9.88
CA PRO A 97 -4.93 6.59 -8.97
C PRO A 97 -4.99 7.60 -7.83
N GLU A 98 -6.19 7.84 -7.31
CA GLU A 98 -6.39 8.73 -6.16
C GLU A 98 -5.67 8.17 -4.92
N ASN A 99 -5.89 6.88 -4.66
CA ASN A 99 -5.32 6.17 -3.53
C ASN A 99 -4.85 4.77 -3.92
N LEU A 100 -3.81 4.29 -3.24
CA LEU A 100 -3.40 2.89 -3.24
C LEU A 100 -3.43 2.36 -1.81
N PHE A 101 -4.00 1.17 -1.62
CA PHE A 101 -3.99 0.47 -0.34
C PHE A 101 -3.25 -0.84 -0.49
N ILE A 102 -2.22 -1.04 0.31
CA ILE A 102 -1.31 -2.18 0.24
C ILE A 102 -1.31 -2.85 1.60
N SER A 103 -1.77 -4.09 1.68
CA SER A 103 -1.81 -4.84 2.94
C SER A 103 -1.01 -6.13 2.81
N ASN A 104 0.03 -6.30 3.63
CA ASN A 104 0.81 -7.54 3.66
C ASN A 104 0.03 -8.65 4.38
N LEU A 105 -0.39 -9.68 3.66
CA LEU A 105 -1.17 -10.78 4.23
C LEU A 105 -0.29 -11.74 5.03
N ILE A 106 -0.81 -12.18 6.18
CA ILE A 106 -0.21 -13.24 7.01
C ILE A 106 -0.64 -14.63 6.50
N ASP A 107 -1.90 -14.77 6.09
CA ASP A 107 -2.48 -16.01 5.57
C ASP A 107 -3.13 -15.74 4.20
N ILE A 108 -2.61 -16.44 3.19
CA ILE A 108 -3.08 -16.30 1.81
C ILE A 108 -4.26 -17.21 1.50
N GLU A 109 -4.64 -18.17 2.35
CA GLU A 109 -5.70 -19.13 2.00
C GLU A 109 -7.09 -18.48 2.00
N ILE A 110 -7.27 -17.46 2.85
CA ILE A 110 -8.54 -16.75 3.08
C ILE A 110 -8.70 -15.47 2.26
N TRP A 111 -7.73 -15.14 1.38
CA TRP A 111 -7.67 -13.86 0.66
C TRP A 111 -8.96 -13.46 -0.07
N LYS A 112 -9.70 -14.43 -0.62
CA LYS A 112 -10.94 -14.16 -1.37
C LYS A 112 -12.02 -13.51 -0.49
N ASP A 113 -12.09 -13.92 0.76
CA ASP A 113 -13.06 -13.40 1.73
C ASP A 113 -12.63 -12.03 2.28
N LEU A 114 -11.35 -11.68 2.09
CA LEU A 114 -10.74 -10.45 2.59
C LEU A 114 -10.78 -9.29 1.59
N PHE A 115 -11.22 -9.52 0.36
CA PHE A 115 -11.12 -8.52 -0.71
C PHE A 115 -11.95 -7.26 -0.53
N THR A 116 -12.99 -7.34 0.29
CA THR A 116 -13.87 -6.21 0.61
C THR A 116 -13.52 -5.57 1.95
N GLU A 117 -12.53 -6.09 2.67
CA GLU A 117 -12.15 -5.60 3.98
C GLU A 117 -11.25 -4.37 3.87
N SER A 118 -11.49 -3.40 4.75
CA SER A 118 -10.64 -2.22 4.81
C SER A 118 -9.23 -2.58 5.31
N PRO A 119 -8.18 -1.83 4.94
CA PRO A 119 -6.83 -2.06 5.45
C PRO A 119 -6.77 -2.07 6.99
N GLN A 120 -7.54 -1.19 7.64
CA GLN A 120 -7.62 -1.15 9.10
C GLN A 120 -8.21 -2.44 9.66
N THR A 121 -9.31 -2.94 9.07
CA THR A 121 -9.93 -4.20 9.49
C THR A 121 -8.98 -5.38 9.33
N LEU A 122 -8.21 -5.43 8.23
CA LEU A 122 -7.21 -6.47 7.99
C LEU A 122 -6.14 -6.49 9.10
N LEU A 123 -5.66 -5.31 9.52
CA LEU A 123 -4.64 -5.18 10.55
C LEU A 123 -5.18 -5.54 11.95
N GLU A 124 -6.36 -5.04 12.30
CA GLU A 124 -6.99 -5.26 13.62
C GLU A 124 -7.40 -6.73 13.82
N SER A 125 -7.94 -7.34 12.77
CA SER A 125 -8.28 -8.77 12.75
C SER A 125 -7.06 -9.68 12.73
N GLY A 126 -5.86 -9.12 12.45
CA GLY A 126 -4.62 -9.88 12.40
C GLY A 126 -4.45 -10.72 11.12
N TYR A 127 -5.21 -10.42 10.07
CA TYR A 127 -5.00 -10.99 8.73
C TYR A 127 -3.86 -10.31 7.98
N SER A 128 -3.56 -9.06 8.35
CA SER A 128 -2.40 -8.31 7.91
C SER A 128 -1.52 -7.92 9.10
N ASP A 129 -0.21 -7.82 8.87
CA ASP A 129 0.72 -7.22 9.85
C ASP A 129 1.22 -5.82 9.50
N LEU A 130 0.91 -5.36 8.29
CA LEU A 130 1.33 -4.08 7.73
C LEU A 130 0.30 -3.62 6.72
N THR A 131 -0.13 -2.36 6.85
CA THR A 131 -0.84 -1.65 5.80
C THR A 131 -0.11 -0.37 5.43
N VAL A 132 -0.11 -0.09 4.13
CA VAL A 132 0.44 1.13 3.53
C VAL A 132 -0.66 1.75 2.69
N ILE A 133 -1.04 2.98 3.03
CA ILE A 133 -2.00 3.77 2.27
C ILE A 133 -1.23 4.91 1.62
N VAL A 134 -1.25 4.95 0.29
CA VAL A 134 -0.69 6.04 -0.49
C VAL A 134 -1.85 6.93 -0.89
N SER A 135 -1.85 8.18 -0.44
CA SER A 135 -2.82 9.18 -0.88
C SER A 135 -2.13 10.18 -1.78
N ARG A 136 -2.47 10.17 -3.07
CA ARG A 136 -1.85 11.04 -4.07
C ARG A 136 -2.28 12.49 -3.89
N ASP A 137 -3.56 12.72 -3.64
CA ASP A 137 -4.13 14.05 -3.43
C ASP A 137 -3.52 14.75 -2.21
N ARG A 138 -3.28 13.98 -1.15
CA ARG A 138 -2.66 14.51 0.08
C ARG A 138 -1.14 14.55 0.01
N GLN A 139 -0.54 13.92 -1.00
CA GLN A 139 0.91 13.74 -1.11
C GLN A 139 1.49 13.14 0.18
N SER A 140 0.85 12.06 0.64
CA SER A 140 1.15 11.41 1.91
C SER A 140 1.16 9.90 1.81
N ILE A 141 2.00 9.26 2.62
CA ILE A 141 2.01 7.82 2.84
C ILE A 141 1.70 7.56 4.31
N PHE A 142 0.68 6.75 4.57
CA PHE A 142 0.28 6.29 5.89
C PHE A 142 0.70 4.83 6.06
N LEU A 143 1.37 4.52 7.15
CA LEU A 143 1.83 3.18 7.49
C LEU A 143 1.17 2.79 8.79
N SER A 144 0.61 1.59 8.87
CA SER A 144 0.19 1.00 10.13
C SER A 144 0.72 -0.42 10.24
N PHE A 145 1.37 -0.77 11.34
CA PHE A 145 1.99 -2.08 11.48
C PHE A 145 1.98 -2.62 12.91
N ILE A 146 2.01 -3.94 13.04
CA ILE A 146 1.97 -4.64 14.33
C ILE A 146 3.35 -4.64 15.00
N LYS A 147 3.43 -4.19 16.26
CA LYS A 147 4.69 -4.04 17.01
C LYS A 147 5.46 -5.34 17.27
N THR A 148 4.75 -6.46 17.34
CA THR A 148 5.38 -7.79 17.54
C THR A 148 6.00 -8.33 16.25
N ARG A 149 5.67 -7.74 15.09
CA ARG A 149 6.20 -8.11 13.77
C ARG A 149 7.29 -7.17 13.31
N TYR A 150 7.17 -5.88 13.63
CA TYR A 150 8.13 -4.85 13.24
C TYR A 150 8.56 -3.98 14.42
N ASN A 151 9.87 -3.76 14.54
CA ASN A 151 10.42 -2.85 15.52
C ASN A 151 10.19 -1.40 15.09
N PHE A 152 9.44 -0.65 15.90
CA PHE A 152 9.11 0.74 15.63
C PHE A 152 10.34 1.64 15.42
N ASN A 153 11.37 1.52 16.26
CA ASN A 153 12.54 2.40 16.18
C ASN A 153 13.33 2.14 14.90
N ASP A 154 13.48 0.86 14.51
CA ASP A 154 14.17 0.48 13.29
C ASP A 154 13.43 1.00 12.05
N VAL A 155 12.10 0.84 12.01
CA VAL A 155 11.24 1.38 10.93
C VAL A 155 11.37 2.89 10.87
N LEU A 156 11.23 3.61 11.99
CA LEU A 156 11.31 5.07 12.02
C LEU A 156 12.69 5.58 11.56
N ASN A 157 13.77 4.91 11.96
CA ASN A 157 15.12 5.27 11.54
C ASN A 157 15.31 5.10 10.04
N LYS A 158 14.86 3.98 9.46
CA LYS A 158 14.89 3.76 8.01
C LYS A 158 14.07 4.82 7.25
N ILE A 159 12.88 5.17 7.72
CA ILE A 159 12.06 6.26 7.11
C ILE A 159 12.83 7.59 7.14
N LYS A 160 13.46 7.92 8.27
CA LYS A 160 14.29 9.12 8.38
C LYS A 160 15.50 9.06 7.46
N GLU A 161 16.18 7.93 7.32
CA GLU A 161 17.32 7.82 6.38
C GLU A 161 16.91 8.09 4.94
N ILE A 162 15.72 7.62 4.53
CA ILE A 162 15.17 7.86 3.19
C ILE A 162 14.86 9.35 2.96
N TYR A 163 14.26 10.03 3.95
CA TYR A 163 13.65 11.35 3.75
C TYR A 163 14.32 12.53 4.46
N HIS A 164 15.23 12.28 5.40
CA HIS A 164 15.92 13.31 6.20
C HIS A 164 17.32 13.63 5.66
N ASN A 165 17.88 12.81 4.76
CA ASN A 165 19.18 13.05 4.12
C ASN A 165 19.13 13.96 2.87
N LYS A 166 17.98 14.58 2.56
CA LYS A 166 17.92 15.67 1.58
C LYS A 166 18.06 17.00 2.32
N GLY A 167 19.31 17.42 2.44
CA GLY A 167 19.74 18.64 3.15
C GLY A 167 18.91 19.87 2.80
N PHE A 168 18.57 20.61 3.85
CA PHE A 168 18.30 22.05 3.79
C PHE A 168 19.63 22.80 3.77
#